data_AF-A0A821V3T9-F1
#
_entry.id   AF-A0A821V3T9-F1
#
_cell.length_a   1.000
_cell.length_b   1.000
_cell.length_c   1.000
_cell.angle_alpha   90.00
_cell.angle_beta   90.00
_cell.angle_gamma   90.00
#
_symmetry.space_group_name_H-M   'P 1'
#
loop_
_entity.id
_entity.type
_entity.pdbx_description
1 polymer ?
#
loop_
_entity_poly.entity_id
_entity_poly.type
_entity_poly.pdbx_seq_one_letter_code
_entity_poly.pdbx_strand_id
1 'polypeptide(L)' 'SNGEIRPSSYNISGLLNTKVPQTPDEACKFVKAAEYYRKFIPNFSQIAEPLRKFVPTTRTQQKKGQKTMITLTQDEINAF' A
#
# COMPACT_ATOMS: atom_id res chain seq x y z
N SER A 1 3.23 -25.32 -21.71
CA SER A 1 4.15 -24.19 -21.46
C SER A 1 3.66 -23.44 -20.25
N ASN A 2 4.37 -23.55 -19.13
CA ASN A 2 3.90 -23.10 -17.82
C ASN A 2 3.79 -21.57 -17.80
N GLY A 3 2.56 -21.05 -17.72
CA GLY A 3 2.25 -19.62 -17.71
C GLY A 3 2.63 -18.97 -16.37
N GLU A 4 3.92 -18.74 -16.15
CA GLU A 4 4.39 -17.91 -15.05
C GLU A 4 3.95 -16.46 -15.31
N ILE A 5 2.82 -16.07 -14.72
CA ILE A 5 2.41 -14.67 -14.67
C ILE A 5 3.43 -13.97 -13.79
N ARG A 6 4.36 -13.21 -14.37
CA ARG A 6 5.30 -12.36 -13.62
C ARG A 6 4.92 -10.89 -13.82
N PRO A 7 5.01 -10.04 -12.79
CA PRO A 7 4.83 -8.62 -12.99
C PRO A 7 5.89 -8.08 -13.95
N SER A 8 5.50 -7.18 -14.85
CA SER A 8 6.44 -6.46 -15.72
C SER A 8 7.44 -5.68 -14.87
N SER A 9 8.72 -5.74 -15.24
CA SER A 9 9.80 -4.96 -14.62
C SER A 9 9.51 -3.46 -14.63
N TYR A 10 8.81 -2.96 -15.66
CA TYR A 10 8.37 -1.57 -15.74
C TYR A 10 7.42 -1.20 -14.58
N ASN A 11 6.45 -2.05 -14.27
CA ASN A 11 5.48 -1.80 -13.20
C ASN A 11 6.14 -1.87 -11.82
N ILE A 12 7.11 -2.78 -11.65
CA ILE A 12 7.93 -2.89 -10.43
C ILE A 12 8.74 -1.61 -10.24
N SER A 13 9.47 -1.18 -11.27
CA SER A 13 10.25 0.07 -11.23
C SER A 13 9.37 1.29 -11.00
N GLY A 14 8.16 1.33 -11.55
CA GLY A 14 7.20 2.40 -11.29
C GLY A 14 6.80 2.48 -9.81
N LEU A 15 6.54 1.33 -9.17
CA LEU A 15 6.21 1.27 -7.75
C LEU A 15 7.42 1.61 -6.87
N LEU A 16 8.63 1.13 -7.21
CA LEU A 16 9.85 1.40 -6.44
C LEU A 16 10.27 2.87 -6.49
N ASN A 17 10.02 3.55 -7.61
CA ASN A 17 10.33 4.98 -7.76
C ASN A 17 9.19 5.89 -7.29
N THR A 18 8.10 5.33 -6.75
CA THR A 18 7.05 6.18 -6.18
C THR A 18 7.56 6.89 -4.95
N LYS A 19 7.16 8.16 -4.80
CA LYS A 19 7.46 8.94 -3.61
C LYS A 19 6.77 8.31 -2.40
N VAL A 20 7.42 8.39 -1.25
CA VAL A 20 6.83 7.97 0.02
C VAL A 20 5.51 8.73 0.22
N PRO A 21 4.38 8.03 0.40
CA PRO A 21 3.08 8.68 0.53
C PRO A 21 3.05 9.56 1.79
N GLN A 22 2.64 10.81 1.63
CA GLN A 22 2.52 11.76 2.75
C GLN A 22 1.07 11.94 3.22
N THR A 23 0.11 11.49 2.39
CA THR A 23 -1.32 11.60 2.67
C THR A 23 -2.01 10.24 2.70
N PRO A 24 -3.11 10.08 3.47
CA PRO A 24 -3.88 8.83 3.54
C PRO A 24 -4.35 8.35 2.16
N ASP A 25 -4.69 9.29 1.27
CA ASP A 25 -5.10 8.98 -0.11
C ASP A 25 -3.94 8.43 -0.95
N GLU A 26 -2.72 8.95 -0.78
CA GLU A 26 -1.52 8.42 -1.44
C GLU A 26 -1.14 7.05 -0.88
N ALA A 27 -1.21 6.86 0.45
CA ALA A 27 -0.97 5.57 1.06
C ALA A 27 -2.00 4.53 0.61
N CYS A 28 -3.28 4.90 0.52
CA CYS A 28 -4.33 4.06 -0.06
C CYS A 28 -4.00 3.67 -1.51
N LYS A 29 -3.61 4.64 -2.36
CA LYS A 29 -3.21 4.37 -3.75
C LYS A 29 -2.00 3.43 -3.81
N PHE A 30 -1.00 3.65 -2.97
CA PHE A 30 0.18 2.81 -2.87
C PHE A 30 -0.20 1.37 -2.47
N VAL A 31 -1.01 1.19 -1.43
CA VAL A 31 -1.44 -0.14 -0.98
C VAL A 31 -2.26 -0.86 -2.04
N LYS A 32 -3.16 -0.15 -2.74
CA LYS A 32 -3.91 -0.73 -3.86
C LYS A 32 -3.01 -1.14 -5.02
N ALA A 33 -1.99 -0.35 -5.32
CA ALA A 33 -0.99 -0.72 -6.33
C ALA A 33 -0.15 -1.93 -5.87
N ALA A 34 0.24 -1.97 -4.60
CA ALA A 34 0.99 -3.07 -4.00
C ALA A 34 0.18 -4.37 -3.95
N GLU A 35 -1.15 -4.29 -3.82
CA GLU A 35 -2.04 -5.46 -3.78
C GLU A 35 -1.99 -6.28 -5.08
N TYR A 36 -1.69 -5.65 -6.22
CA TYR A 36 -1.43 -6.36 -7.49
C TYR A 36 -0.29 -7.39 -7.36
N TYR A 37 0.69 -7.11 -6.50
CA TYR A 37 1.86 -7.95 -6.28
C TYR A 37 1.71 -8.98 -5.16
N ARG A 38 0.55 -9.02 -4.48
CA ARG A 38 0.32 -9.89 -3.31
C ARG A 38 0.56 -11.38 -3.58
N LYS A 39 0.37 -11.83 -4.82
CA LYS A 39 0.57 -13.24 -5.23
C LYS A 39 2.05 -13.60 -5.37
N PHE A 40 2.93 -12.60 -5.44
CA PHE A 40 4.38 -12.75 -5.64
C PHE A 40 5.18 -12.44 -4.37
N ILE A 41 4.52 -11.90 -3.34
CA ILE A 41 5.13 -11.52 -2.07
C ILE A 41 4.61 -12.48 -1.00
N PRO A 42 5.45 -13.39 -0.46
CA PRO A 42 5.05 -14.25 0.64
C PRO A 42 4.67 -13.40 1.86
N ASN A 43 3.60 -13.80 2.56
CA ASN A 43 3.08 -13.10 3.74
C ASN A 43 2.70 -11.62 3.51
N PHE A 44 2.32 -11.25 2.27
CA PHE A 44 1.93 -9.88 1.93
C PHE A 44 0.93 -9.26 2.91
N SER A 45 -0.09 -10.02 3.32
CA SER A 45 -1.12 -9.54 4.26
C SER A 45 -0.56 -9.11 5.61
N GLN A 46 0.53 -9.74 6.08
CA GLN A 46 1.18 -9.44 7.35
C GLN A 46 2.05 -8.17 7.21
N ILE A 47 2.75 -8.03 6.08
CA ILE A 47 3.56 -6.84 5.76
C ILE A 47 2.67 -5.61 5.52
N ALA A 48 1.52 -5.80 4.87
CA ALA A 48 0.57 -4.74 4.56
C ALA A 48 -0.39 -4.42 5.73
N GLU A 49 -0.35 -5.18 6.82
CA GLU A 49 -1.21 -4.98 7.98
C GLU A 49 -1.14 -3.55 8.55
N PRO A 50 0.05 -2.97 8.83
CA PRO A 50 0.16 -1.58 9.29
C PRO A 50 -0.39 -0.56 8.28
N LEU A 51 -0.46 -0.94 6.99
CA LEU A 51 -0.98 -0.06 5.94
C LEU A 51 -2.50 -0.18 5.75
N ARG A 52 -3.15 -1.22 6.29
CA ARG A 52 -4.61 -1.40 6.20
C ARG A 52 -5.40 -0.26 6.83
N LYS A 53 -4.84 0.42 7.84
CA LYS A 53 -5.46 1.60 8.46
C LYS A 53 -5.65 2.76 7.48
N PHE A 54 -4.86 2.81 6.41
CA PHE A 54 -4.95 3.83 5.36
C PHE A 54 -5.81 3.41 4.18
N VAL A 55 -6.22 2.14 4.09
CA VAL A 55 -7.11 1.67 3.02
C VAL A 55 -8.55 1.89 3.46
N PRO A 56 -9.33 2.76 2.79
CA PRO A 56 -10.73 2.94 3.11
C PRO A 56 -11.49 1.68 2.71
N THR A 57 -11.89 0.90 3.71
CA THR A 57 -12.88 -0.16 3.55
C THR A 57 -14.20 0.43 3.02
N THR A 58 -15.01 -0.37 2.31
CA THR A 58 -16.29 0.08 1.74
C THR A 58 -17.23 0.73 2.76
N ARG A 59 -17.11 0.38 4.05
CA ARG A 59 -17.84 1.02 5.17
C ARG A 59 -17.34 2.42 5.53
N THR A 60 -16.08 2.77 5.27
CA THR A 60 -15.50 4.07 5.65
C THR A 60 -15.48 5.09 4.51
N GLN A 61 -15.67 4.66 3.25
CA GLN A 61 -15.76 5.57 2.10
C GLN A 61 -16.91 6.59 2.21
N GLN A 62 -17.95 6.30 3.00
CA GLN A 62 -19.07 7.22 3.24
C GLN A 62 -18.71 8.44 4.11
N LYS A 63 -17.56 8.44 4.83
CA LYS A 63 -17.07 9.58 5.63
C LYS A 63 -15.91 10.29 4.93
N LYS A 64 -16.00 10.56 3.62
CA LYS A 64 -14.99 11.33 2.90
C LYS A 64 -15.14 12.82 3.23
N GLY A 65 -14.41 13.31 4.24
CA GLY A 65 -14.44 14.72 4.65
C GLY A 65 -13.21 15.25 5.41
N GLN A 66 -12.31 14.41 5.93
CA GLN A 66 -11.16 14.90 6.70
C GLN A 66 -9.83 14.59 6.00
N LYS A 67 -9.21 15.64 5.46
CA LYS A 67 -7.82 15.67 5.00
C LYS A 67 -6.92 15.82 6.23
N THR A 68 -6.47 14.71 6.81
CA THR A 68 -5.42 14.73 7.85
C THR A 68 -4.15 14.10 7.28
N MET A 69 -3.01 14.76 7.49
CA MET A 69 -1.70 14.24 7.07
C MET A 69 -1.39 12.91 7.76
N ILE A 70 -0.68 12.01 7.08
CA ILE A 70 -0.12 10.84 7.76
C ILE A 70 1.10 11.34 8.54
N THR A 71 0.97 11.40 9.86
CA THR A 71 2.13 11.44 10.76
C THR A 71 2.32 10.01 11.27
N LEU A 72 3.36 9.31 10.82
CA LEU A 72 3.79 8.08 11.48
C LEU A 72 4.25 8.45 12.89
N THR A 73 3.78 7.73 13.90
CA THR A 73 4.31 7.86 15.26
C THR A 73 5.70 7.23 15.31
N GLN A 74 6.56 7.72 16.21
CA GLN A 74 7.94 7.27 16.32
C GLN A 74 8.06 5.76 16.57
N ASP A 75 7.07 5.17 17.24
CA ASP A 75 7.00 3.72 17.49
C ASP A 75 6.81 2.90 16.20
N GLU A 76 6.10 3.44 15.20
CA GLU A 76 5.89 2.75 13.92
C GLU A 76 7.13 2.82 13.02
N ILE A 77 7.98 3.82 13.20
CA ILE A 77 9.26 3.94 12.50
C ILE A 77 10.27 2.92 13.02
N ASN A 78 10.25 2.66 14.33
CA ASN A 78 11.20 1.75 14.99
C ASN A 78 10.85 0.25 14.83
N ALA A 79 9.68 -0.06 14.25
CA ALA A 79 9.17 -1.43 14.07
C ALA A 79 9.51 -2.06 12.71
N PHE A 80 10.15 -1.31 11.81
CA PHE A 80 10.68 -1.78 10.52
C PHE A 80 12.20 -1.97 10.59
#